data_AF-A0A7W1RPQ4-F1
#
_entry.id   AF-A0A7W1RPQ4-F1
#
_cell.length_a   1.000
_cell.length_b   1.000
_cell.length_c   1.000
_cell.angle_alpha   90.00
_cell.angle_beta   90.00
_cell.angle_gamma   90.00
#
_symmetry.space_group_name_H-M   'P 1'
#
loop_
_entity.id
_entity.type
_entity.pdbx_description
1 polymer ?
#
loop_
_entity_poly.entity_id
_entity_poly.type
_entity_poly.pdbx_seq_one_letter_code
_entity_poly.pdbx_strand_id
1 'polypeptide(L)'
;MKSFSRFGLTRLVTLGVLSVASLTQGGLIVNLSALDLDLGPGAHTTRELELANTGAKPAEVSVFAADWTQDENGAVDAVDPSTSKAPDSATGWVAVNPQRFVLKAGEKKVVTVSLATPKNAAAMPLKEYHSMVFSETSDTQSAPSSAPGRELRVRMISRIGTKIFERNPRGPVKLDCAVTKIEEATRNGKHGLEIRTANRGNVHLQSDASKVAFRNSDGATVETLTVPPFSILPGRERVVFVELPEPGKSKLEPGKQYNALAVIDYGGSDLVAGELELTY
;
A
#
# COMPACT_ATOMS: atom_id res chain seq x y z
N MET A 1 -63.30 12.91 -56.19
CA MET A 1 -64.21 12.70 -55.05
C MET A 1 -63.86 11.38 -54.39
N LYS A 2 -63.61 11.40 -53.06
CA LYS A 2 -63.36 10.25 -52.16
C LYS A 2 -62.04 9.51 -52.44
N SER A 3 -61.24 9.03 -51.47
CA SER A 3 -61.23 9.09 -50.02
C SER A 3 -59.87 8.54 -49.56
N PHE A 4 -59.41 9.04 -48.41
CA PHE A 4 -58.31 8.61 -47.56
C PHE A 4 -57.96 7.12 -47.54
N SER A 5 -56.66 6.82 -47.41
CA SER A 5 -56.18 5.86 -46.41
C SER A 5 -54.78 6.24 -45.90
N ARG A 6 -54.69 6.47 -44.59
CA ARG A 6 -53.49 6.75 -43.81
C ARG A 6 -52.82 5.42 -43.46
N PHE A 7 -51.58 5.20 -43.86
CA PHE A 7 -50.73 4.17 -43.26
C PHE A 7 -49.92 4.79 -42.12
N GLY A 8 -50.32 4.47 -40.89
CA GLY A 8 -49.56 4.80 -39.68
C GLY A 8 -48.37 3.86 -39.56
N LEU A 9 -47.16 4.43 -39.56
CA LEU A 9 -45.93 3.69 -39.31
C LEU A 9 -45.65 3.72 -37.79
N THR A 10 -46.13 2.73 -37.07
CA THR A 10 -45.82 2.55 -35.64
C THR A 10 -44.36 2.13 -35.50
N ARG A 11 -43.46 3.07 -35.22
CA ARG A 11 -42.07 2.77 -34.85
C ARG A 11 -42.05 2.15 -33.45
N LEU A 12 -41.85 0.84 -33.40
CA LEU A 12 -41.49 0.11 -32.17
C LEU A 12 -40.09 0.58 -31.75
N VAL A 13 -39.99 1.38 -30.68
CA VAL A 13 -38.71 1.71 -30.05
C VAL A 13 -38.44 0.63 -29.02
N THR A 14 -37.60 -0.33 -29.37
CA THR A 14 -37.10 -1.34 -28.42
C THR A 14 -36.14 -0.64 -27.47
N LEU A 15 -36.58 -0.43 -26.22
CA LEU A 15 -35.77 0.13 -25.15
C LEU A 15 -34.71 -0.92 -24.77
N GLY A 16 -33.50 -0.78 -25.30
CA GLY A 16 -32.36 -1.62 -24.91
C GLY A 16 -31.96 -1.29 -23.47
N VAL A 17 -32.30 -2.16 -22.53
CA VAL A 17 -31.75 -2.12 -21.18
C VAL A 17 -30.27 -2.47 -21.30
N LEU A 18 -29.41 -1.45 -21.27
CA LEU A 18 -27.97 -1.62 -21.17
C LEU A 18 -27.67 -2.08 -19.73
N SER A 19 -27.63 -3.39 -19.53
CA SER A 19 -27.14 -3.96 -18.27
C SER A 19 -25.68 -3.58 -18.14
N VAL A 20 -25.38 -2.56 -17.32
CA VAL A 20 -24.02 -2.29 -16.87
C VAL A 20 -23.62 -3.49 -16.04
N ALA A 21 -22.86 -4.42 -16.63
CA ALA A 21 -22.19 -5.44 -15.86
C ALA A 21 -21.20 -4.70 -14.95
N SER A 22 -21.56 -4.56 -13.67
CA SER A 22 -20.60 -4.18 -12.65
C SER A 22 -19.49 -5.22 -12.69
N LEU A 23 -18.34 -4.84 -13.25
CA LEU A 23 -17.11 -5.59 -13.03
C LEU A 23 -16.85 -5.49 -11.53
N THR A 24 -17.30 -6.47 -10.76
CA THR A 24 -16.81 -6.67 -9.40
C THR A 24 -15.35 -7.10 -9.56
N GLN A 25 -14.48 -6.10 -9.69
CA GLN A 25 -13.03 -6.25 -9.63
C GLN A 25 -12.70 -6.77 -8.24
N GLY A 26 -12.59 -8.08 -8.13
CA GLY A 26 -12.22 -8.72 -6.89
C GLY A 26 -10.82 -9.30 -7.00
N GLY A 27 -10.03 -9.00 -5.98
CA GLY A 27 -8.63 -9.39 -5.83
C GLY A 27 -8.43 -10.22 -4.57
N LEU A 28 -7.18 -10.47 -4.23
CA LEU A 28 -6.80 -11.08 -2.97
C LEU A 28 -6.65 -9.99 -1.90
N ILE A 29 -7.27 -10.17 -0.73
CA ILE A 29 -7.06 -9.30 0.43
C ILE A 29 -6.48 -10.11 1.60
N VAL A 30 -5.75 -9.42 2.47
CA VAL A 30 -5.20 -9.96 3.73
C VAL A 30 -5.63 -9.06 4.88
N ASN A 31 -5.94 -9.62 6.04
CA ASN A 31 -6.41 -8.87 7.21
C ASN A 31 -5.33 -7.97 7.84
N LEU A 32 -4.05 -8.33 7.74
CA LEU A 32 -2.93 -7.61 8.36
C LEU A 32 -1.92 -7.16 7.30
N SER A 33 -1.64 -5.85 7.26
CA SER A 33 -0.60 -5.26 6.40
C SER A 33 0.80 -5.40 6.97
N ALA A 34 0.93 -5.54 8.30
CA ALA A 34 2.19 -5.68 9.01
C ALA A 34 2.04 -6.55 10.28
N LEU A 35 3.15 -7.14 10.70
CA LEU A 35 3.36 -7.81 11.97
C LEU A 35 4.56 -7.19 12.67
N ASP A 36 4.30 -6.48 13.76
CA ASP A 36 5.30 -5.98 14.69
C ASP A 36 5.55 -7.00 15.80
N LEU A 37 6.79 -7.47 15.88
CA LEU A 37 7.21 -8.51 16.80
C LEU A 37 8.40 -8.01 17.63
N ASP A 38 8.48 -8.48 18.87
CA ASP A 38 9.56 -8.17 19.81
C ASP A 38 10.13 -9.49 20.37
N LEU A 39 10.99 -10.18 19.60
CA LEU A 39 11.56 -11.47 19.94
C LEU A 39 13.07 -11.38 20.22
N GLY A 40 13.46 -11.86 21.39
CA GLY A 40 14.86 -12.07 21.74
C GLY A 40 15.43 -13.34 21.11
N PRO A 41 16.76 -13.55 21.19
CA PRO A 41 17.42 -14.75 20.67
C PRO A 41 16.78 -16.06 21.14
N GLY A 42 16.49 -16.95 20.20
CA GLY A 42 15.90 -18.28 20.44
C GLY A 42 14.40 -18.27 20.76
N ALA A 43 13.75 -17.11 20.73
CA ALA A 43 12.30 -17.01 20.89
C ALA A 43 11.57 -17.41 19.59
N HIS A 44 10.31 -17.79 19.74
CA HIS A 44 9.43 -18.16 18.64
C HIS A 44 8.03 -17.59 18.85
N THR A 45 7.30 -17.39 17.76
CA THR A 45 5.92 -16.93 17.79
C THR A 45 5.16 -17.44 16.57
N THR A 46 3.83 -17.42 16.66
CA THR A 46 2.93 -17.73 15.55
C THR A 46 1.87 -16.64 15.42
N ARG A 47 1.51 -16.31 14.18
CA ARG A 47 0.46 -15.36 13.80
C ARG A 47 -0.40 -15.96 12.71
N GLU A 48 -1.64 -15.50 12.63
CA GLU A 48 -2.61 -15.93 11.63
C GLU A 48 -2.89 -14.78 10.67
N LEU A 49 -2.70 -15.05 9.37
CA LEU A 49 -3.11 -14.18 8.29
C LEU A 49 -4.38 -14.76 7.67
N GLU A 50 -5.48 -14.01 7.69
CA GLU A 50 -6.70 -14.38 6.97
C GLU A 50 -6.65 -13.78 5.57
N LEU A 51 -6.61 -14.65 4.56
CA LEU A 51 -6.68 -14.30 3.15
C LEU A 51 -8.09 -14.52 2.63
N ALA A 52 -8.62 -13.55 1.88
CA ALA A 52 -9.93 -13.66 1.26
C ALA A 52 -9.86 -13.36 -0.24
N ASN A 53 -10.55 -14.18 -1.04
CA ASN A 53 -10.74 -13.92 -2.45
C ASN A 53 -12.02 -13.10 -2.65
N THR A 54 -11.88 -11.80 -2.91
CA THR A 54 -13.01 -10.93 -3.23
C THR A 54 -13.42 -11.01 -4.71
N GLY A 55 -12.65 -11.77 -5.51
CA GLY A 55 -12.87 -12.09 -6.92
C GLY A 55 -14.13 -12.89 -7.19
N ALA A 56 -14.62 -12.76 -8.43
CA ALA A 56 -15.74 -13.54 -8.94
C ALA A 56 -15.35 -14.97 -9.39
N LYS A 57 -14.05 -15.28 -9.46
CA LYS A 57 -13.52 -16.59 -9.91
C LYS A 57 -12.62 -17.21 -8.84
N PRO A 58 -12.48 -18.54 -8.80
CA PRO A 58 -11.47 -19.18 -7.98
C PRO A 58 -10.05 -18.69 -8.32
N ALA A 59 -9.20 -18.58 -7.31
CA ALA A 59 -7.80 -18.20 -7.46
C ALA A 59 -6.90 -19.28 -6.83
N GLU A 60 -5.86 -19.71 -7.55
CA GLU A 60 -4.74 -20.40 -6.91
C GLU A 60 -3.89 -19.37 -6.20
N VAL A 61 -3.59 -19.61 -4.93
CA VAL A 61 -2.78 -18.73 -4.09
C VAL A 61 -1.51 -19.44 -3.72
N SER A 62 -0.37 -18.78 -3.94
CA SER A 62 0.92 -19.16 -3.38
C SER A 62 1.31 -18.17 -2.29
N VAL A 63 1.81 -18.68 -1.16
CA VAL A 63 2.25 -17.88 -0.02
C VAL A 63 3.67 -18.24 0.34
N PHE A 64 4.54 -17.24 0.44
CA PHE A 64 5.95 -17.41 0.75
C PHE A 64 6.54 -16.17 1.42
N ALA A 65 7.60 -16.36 2.18
CA ALA A 65 8.38 -15.26 2.76
C ALA A 65 9.53 -14.89 1.83
N ALA A 66 9.79 -13.59 1.67
CA ALA A 66 10.96 -13.09 0.96
C ALA A 66 11.43 -11.76 1.56
N ASP A 67 12.70 -11.45 1.32
CA ASP A 67 13.20 -10.10 1.54
C ASP A 67 12.54 -9.15 0.54
N TRP A 68 12.59 -7.86 0.82
CA TRP A 68 11.95 -6.87 -0.02
C TRP A 68 12.75 -5.58 -0.06
N THR A 69 12.62 -4.84 -1.15
CA THR A 69 13.10 -3.47 -1.27
C THR A 69 11.92 -2.52 -1.27
N GLN A 70 12.16 -1.31 -0.75
CA GLN A 70 11.25 -0.18 -0.89
C GLN A 70 11.96 0.94 -1.65
N ASP A 71 11.37 1.41 -2.74
CA ASP A 71 11.84 2.66 -3.33
C ASP A 71 11.33 3.87 -2.52
N GLU A 72 11.81 5.07 -2.87
CA GLU A 72 11.42 6.31 -2.20
C GLU A 72 9.90 6.59 -2.28
N ASN A 73 9.22 6.07 -3.30
CA ASN A 73 7.78 6.26 -3.53
C ASN A 73 6.91 5.18 -2.89
N GLY A 74 7.49 4.05 -2.49
CA GLY A 74 6.84 2.97 -1.75
C GLY A 74 6.48 1.77 -2.54
N ALA A 75 6.95 1.71 -3.78
CA ALA A 75 6.94 0.47 -4.51
C ALA A 75 7.75 -0.55 -3.72
N VAL A 76 7.13 -1.71 -3.52
CA VAL A 76 7.73 -2.84 -2.82
C VAL A 76 7.96 -3.94 -3.84
N ASP A 77 9.21 -4.41 -3.92
CA ASP A 77 9.58 -5.54 -4.75
C ASP A 77 10.18 -6.65 -3.89
N ALA A 78 9.81 -7.89 -4.20
CA ALA A 78 10.43 -9.06 -3.58
C ALA A 78 11.86 -9.21 -4.10
N VAL A 79 12.80 -9.47 -3.19
CA VAL A 79 14.19 -9.79 -3.54
C VAL A 79 14.33 -11.30 -3.70
N ASP A 80 15.04 -11.72 -4.74
CA ASP A 80 15.36 -13.13 -4.96
C ASP A 80 16.22 -13.66 -3.77
N PRO A 81 15.74 -14.66 -3.01
CA PRO A 81 16.47 -15.22 -1.88
C PRO A 81 17.85 -15.79 -2.23
N SER A 82 18.08 -16.20 -3.48
CA SER A 82 19.39 -16.68 -3.95
C SER A 82 20.43 -15.57 -4.08
N THR A 83 19.97 -14.31 -4.14
CA THR A 83 20.82 -13.12 -4.31
C THR A 83 20.86 -12.24 -3.08
N SER A 84 19.87 -12.34 -2.18
CA SER A 84 19.82 -11.53 -0.97
C SER A 84 20.93 -11.91 0.02
N LYS A 85 21.64 -10.91 0.51
CA LYS A 85 22.60 -10.99 1.62
C LYS A 85 22.34 -9.90 2.66
N ALA A 86 21.10 -9.44 2.75
CA ALA A 86 20.72 -8.34 3.62
C ALA A 86 20.96 -8.73 5.10
N PRO A 87 21.81 -7.99 5.84
CA PRO A 87 22.16 -8.33 7.22
C PRO A 87 20.98 -8.17 8.20
N ASP A 88 19.94 -7.46 7.77
CA ASP A 88 18.66 -7.19 8.43
C ASP A 88 17.53 -8.11 7.95
N SER A 89 17.82 -9.17 7.19
CA SER A 89 16.82 -10.15 6.78
C SER A 89 16.33 -11.01 7.96
N ALA A 90 15.00 -11.08 8.12
CA ALA A 90 14.31 -12.06 8.96
C ALA A 90 13.77 -13.25 8.16
N THR A 91 13.91 -13.27 6.82
CA THR A 91 13.21 -14.23 5.96
C THR A 91 13.53 -15.69 6.29
N GLY A 92 14.79 -15.99 6.62
CA GLY A 92 15.19 -17.34 7.04
C GLY A 92 14.59 -17.80 8.38
N TRP A 93 13.93 -16.90 9.12
CA TRP A 93 13.27 -17.18 10.40
C TRP A 93 11.76 -17.44 10.22
N VAL A 94 11.22 -17.11 9.04
CA VAL A 94 9.79 -17.18 8.73
C VAL A 94 9.45 -18.54 8.10
N ALA A 95 8.42 -19.19 8.63
CA ALA A 95 7.75 -20.32 8.01
C ALA A 95 6.27 -19.99 7.80
N VAL A 96 5.71 -20.40 6.66
CA VAL A 96 4.30 -20.18 6.32
C VAL A 96 3.60 -21.49 5.98
N ASN A 97 2.36 -21.66 6.44
CA ASN A 97 1.57 -22.85 6.17
C ASN A 97 0.06 -22.52 6.15
N PRO A 98 -0.71 -22.95 5.12
CA PRO A 98 -0.26 -23.63 3.90
C PRO A 98 0.44 -22.67 2.91
N GLN A 99 1.38 -23.21 2.11
CA GLN A 99 2.08 -22.44 1.07
C GLN A 99 1.31 -22.34 -0.25
N ARG A 100 0.42 -23.30 -0.55
CA ARG A 100 -0.39 -23.29 -1.78
C ARG A 100 -1.78 -23.83 -1.52
N PHE A 101 -2.78 -23.18 -2.10
CA PHE A 101 -4.18 -23.58 -2.00
C PHE A 101 -5.03 -22.85 -3.05
N VAL A 102 -6.28 -23.29 -3.20
CA VAL A 102 -7.27 -22.60 -4.02
C VAL A 102 -8.27 -21.91 -3.09
N LEU A 103 -8.60 -20.65 -3.39
CA LEU A 103 -9.72 -19.91 -2.79
C LEU A 103 -10.82 -19.76 -3.83
N LYS A 104 -12.01 -20.30 -3.56
CA LYS A 104 -13.22 -19.99 -4.34
C LYS A 104 -13.60 -18.52 -4.17
N ALA A 105 -14.47 -18.03 -5.05
CA ALA A 105 -15.03 -16.68 -4.93
C ALA A 105 -15.69 -16.49 -3.55
N GLY A 106 -15.30 -15.44 -2.83
CA GLY A 106 -15.77 -15.13 -1.48
C GLY A 106 -15.20 -16.01 -0.36
N GLU A 107 -14.37 -17.01 -0.69
CA GLU A 107 -13.77 -17.90 0.31
C GLU A 107 -12.64 -17.21 1.06
N LYS A 108 -12.52 -17.57 2.35
CA LYS A 108 -11.46 -17.15 3.25
C LYS A 108 -10.61 -18.34 3.66
N LYS A 109 -9.32 -18.11 3.88
CA LYS A 109 -8.43 -19.11 4.45
C LYS A 109 -7.41 -18.47 5.38
N VAL A 110 -7.19 -19.13 6.51
CA VAL A 110 -6.13 -18.76 7.44
C VAL A 110 -4.82 -19.41 7.01
N VAL A 111 -3.77 -18.58 6.97
CA VAL A 111 -2.37 -18.99 6.82
C VAL A 111 -1.66 -18.70 8.12
N THR A 112 -1.05 -19.73 8.68
CA THR A 112 -0.20 -19.65 9.86
C THR A 112 1.18 -19.19 9.44
N VAL A 113 1.65 -18.10 10.07
CA VAL A 113 3.00 -17.55 9.93
C VAL A 113 3.73 -17.75 11.24
N SER A 114 4.80 -18.53 11.23
CA SER A 114 5.65 -18.76 12.39
C SER A 114 7.00 -18.06 12.21
N LEU A 115 7.48 -17.40 13.26
CA LEU A 115 8.82 -16.82 13.31
C LEU A 115 9.63 -17.51 14.40
N ALA A 116 10.86 -17.92 14.10
CA ALA A 116 11.80 -18.49 15.07
C ALA A 116 13.18 -17.83 14.93
N THR A 117 13.56 -17.04 15.93
CA THR A 117 14.82 -16.28 15.89
C THR A 117 16.04 -17.19 16.20
N PRO A 118 17.24 -16.81 15.74
CA PRO A 118 18.46 -17.54 16.06
C PRO A 118 18.71 -17.60 17.56
N LYS A 119 19.06 -18.78 18.07
CA LYS A 119 19.46 -18.95 19.49
C LYS A 119 20.74 -18.19 19.82
N ASN A 120 21.66 -18.09 18.86
CA ASN A 120 22.91 -17.36 19.05
C ASN A 120 22.65 -15.85 18.99
N ALA A 121 22.76 -15.19 20.14
CA ALA A 121 22.61 -13.75 20.27
C ALA A 121 23.57 -12.94 19.37
N ALA A 122 24.74 -13.47 19.02
CA ALA A 122 25.66 -12.82 18.09
C ALA A 122 25.16 -12.82 16.63
N ALA A 123 24.19 -13.68 16.29
CA ALA A 123 23.52 -13.69 14.99
C ALA A 123 22.39 -12.64 14.89
N MET A 124 22.11 -11.92 15.98
CA MET A 124 21.14 -10.81 16.00
C MET A 124 21.80 -9.49 16.45
N PRO A 125 22.81 -8.96 15.73
CA PRO A 125 23.50 -7.72 16.12
C PRO A 125 22.67 -6.44 15.94
N LEU A 126 21.65 -6.45 15.08
CA LEU A 126 20.83 -5.27 14.77
C LEU A 126 19.65 -5.13 15.73
N LYS A 127 19.06 -3.94 15.74
CA LYS A 127 17.87 -3.64 16.53
C LYS A 127 16.59 -4.15 15.87
N GLU A 128 16.53 -4.17 14.54
CA GLU A 128 15.37 -4.62 13.78
C GLU A 128 15.80 -5.46 12.58
N TYR A 129 14.96 -6.44 12.28
CA TYR A 129 15.04 -7.32 11.11
C TYR A 129 13.70 -7.30 10.39
N HIS A 130 13.70 -7.54 9.08
CA HIS A 130 12.49 -7.49 8.29
C HIS A 130 12.38 -8.62 7.28
N SER A 131 11.14 -8.96 6.96
CA SER A 131 10.77 -9.86 5.87
C SER A 131 9.38 -9.46 5.38
N MET A 132 8.90 -10.07 4.32
CA MET A 132 7.52 -9.93 3.87
C MET A 132 6.95 -11.28 3.52
N VAL A 133 5.74 -11.55 3.99
CA VAL A 133 4.95 -12.69 3.53
C VAL A 133 4.12 -12.24 2.34
N PHE A 134 4.51 -12.69 1.15
CA PHE A 134 3.78 -12.44 -0.09
C PHE A 134 2.70 -13.51 -0.28
N SER A 135 1.50 -13.06 -0.62
CA SER A 135 0.39 -13.90 -1.07
C SER A 135 0.04 -13.51 -2.50
N GLU A 136 0.13 -14.48 -3.39
CA GLU A 136 0.08 -14.25 -4.83
C GLU A 136 -0.91 -15.15 -5.52
N THR A 137 -1.76 -14.56 -6.36
CA THR A 137 -2.67 -15.32 -7.20
C THR A 137 -1.99 -15.74 -8.50
N SER A 138 -2.07 -17.02 -8.86
CA SER A 138 -1.88 -17.49 -10.23
C SER A 138 -3.22 -17.70 -10.91
N ASP A 139 -3.31 -17.30 -12.18
CA ASP A 139 -4.46 -17.63 -13.02
C ASP A 139 -4.38 -19.10 -13.44
N THR A 140 -5.45 -19.85 -13.21
CA THR A 140 -5.57 -21.26 -13.54
C THR A 140 -6.30 -21.55 -14.85
N GLN A 141 -6.88 -20.54 -15.52
CA GLN A 141 -7.64 -20.78 -16.73
C GLN A 141 -7.04 -20.08 -17.95
N SER A 142 -6.26 -20.85 -18.71
CA SER A 142 -6.35 -20.73 -20.17
C SER A 142 -7.78 -21.10 -20.58
N ALA A 143 -8.63 -20.12 -20.88
CA ALA A 143 -9.93 -20.40 -21.46
C ALA A 143 -9.73 -21.21 -22.77
N PRO A 144 -10.55 -22.24 -23.05
CA PRO A 144 -10.49 -22.93 -24.33
C PRO A 144 -10.75 -21.92 -25.46
N SER A 145 -9.80 -21.84 -26.38
CA SER A 145 -9.88 -21.00 -27.58
C SER A 145 -10.99 -21.54 -28.48
N SER A 146 -12.17 -20.93 -28.44
CA SER A 146 -13.25 -21.19 -29.41
C SER A 146 -13.92 -19.91 -29.88
N ALA A 147 -13.17 -18.99 -30.49
CA ALA A 147 -13.70 -17.98 -31.40
C ALA A 147 -12.60 -17.40 -32.32
N PRO A 148 -12.82 -17.28 -33.64
CA PRO A 148 -11.94 -16.51 -34.52
C PRO A 148 -12.18 -15.01 -34.29
N GLY A 149 -11.40 -14.42 -33.39
CA GLY A 149 -11.42 -13.00 -33.06
C GLY A 149 -10.29 -12.64 -32.10
N ARG A 150 -9.77 -11.41 -32.19
CA ARG A 150 -8.61 -10.96 -31.40
C ARG A 150 -9.05 -10.67 -29.96
N GLU A 151 -9.13 -11.69 -29.13
CA GLU A 151 -9.51 -11.59 -27.72
C GLU A 151 -8.35 -11.03 -26.89
N LEU A 152 -8.57 -9.91 -26.21
CA LEU A 152 -7.62 -9.33 -25.25
C LEU A 152 -7.62 -10.21 -23.99
N ARG A 153 -6.58 -11.03 -23.81
CA ARG A 153 -6.40 -11.82 -22.59
C ARG A 153 -5.67 -10.97 -21.55
N VAL A 154 -6.40 -10.46 -20.56
CA VAL A 154 -5.82 -9.74 -19.43
C VAL A 154 -5.56 -10.76 -18.31
N ARG A 155 -4.29 -11.09 -18.08
CA ARG A 155 -3.88 -11.90 -16.93
C ARG A 155 -3.77 -10.97 -15.72
N MET A 156 -4.55 -11.23 -14.68
CA MET A 156 -4.47 -10.49 -13.41
C MET A 156 -3.68 -11.33 -12.41
N ILE A 157 -2.54 -10.80 -11.97
CA ILE A 157 -1.76 -11.33 -10.85
C ILE A 157 -1.95 -10.34 -9.70
N SER A 158 -2.69 -10.73 -8.67
CA SER A 158 -2.76 -10.00 -7.42
C SER A 158 -1.65 -10.50 -6.51
N ARG A 159 -0.80 -9.59 -6.05
CA ARG A 159 0.26 -9.83 -5.07
C ARG A 159 0.02 -8.88 -3.91
N ILE A 160 -0.17 -9.43 -2.73
CA ILE A 160 -0.31 -8.65 -1.49
C ILE A 160 0.75 -9.10 -0.50
N GLY A 161 1.38 -8.15 0.17
CA GLY A 161 2.47 -8.40 1.11
C GLY A 161 2.10 -7.99 2.53
N THR A 162 2.29 -8.90 3.48
CA THR A 162 2.26 -8.57 4.91
C THR A 162 3.70 -8.37 5.38
N LYS A 163 4.05 -7.14 5.78
CA LYS A 163 5.38 -6.83 6.32
C LYS A 163 5.59 -7.56 7.65
N ILE A 164 6.81 -8.00 7.91
CA ILE A 164 7.24 -8.48 9.22
C ILE A 164 8.35 -7.56 9.68
N PHE A 165 8.17 -6.96 10.86
CA PHE A 165 9.19 -6.21 11.57
C PHE A 165 9.48 -6.92 12.88
N GLU A 166 10.68 -7.47 13.00
CA GLU A 166 11.15 -8.20 14.17
C GLU A 166 12.18 -7.35 14.92
N ARG A 167 11.78 -6.83 16.08
CA ARG A 167 12.62 -5.99 16.94
C ARG A 167 13.32 -6.84 17.99
N ASN A 168 14.65 -6.86 17.92
CA ASN A 168 15.47 -7.42 18.97
C ASN A 168 15.32 -6.57 20.24
N PRO A 169 14.83 -7.11 21.38
CA PRO A 169 14.59 -6.32 22.58
C PRO A 169 15.88 -5.79 23.23
N ARG A 170 17.06 -6.26 22.81
CA ARG A 170 18.35 -5.76 23.30
C ARG A 170 18.71 -4.40 22.71
N GLY A 171 19.36 -3.57 23.52
CA GLY A 171 19.81 -2.24 23.13
C GLY A 171 18.67 -1.21 22.99
N PRO A 172 19.00 0.09 22.91
CA PRO A 172 17.99 1.14 22.83
C PRO A 172 17.32 1.18 21.45
N VAL A 173 16.02 1.48 21.46
CA VAL A 173 15.32 1.94 20.26
C VAL A 173 15.71 3.39 20.02
N LYS A 174 16.06 3.72 18.78
CA LYS A 174 16.32 5.09 18.31
C LYS A 174 15.31 5.40 17.20
N LEU A 175 14.30 6.19 17.54
CA LEU A 175 13.41 6.83 16.57
C LEU A 175 13.99 8.19 16.22
N ASP A 176 14.25 8.44 14.94
CA ASP A 176 14.87 9.69 14.48
C ASP A 176 14.42 9.93 13.04
N CYS A 177 13.51 10.90 12.88
CA CYS A 177 12.93 11.30 11.61
C CYS A 177 13.40 12.69 11.23
N ALA A 178 13.53 12.98 9.95
CA ALA A 178 13.74 14.33 9.45
C ALA A 178 12.87 14.59 8.23
N VAL A 179 12.20 15.74 8.17
CA VAL A 179 11.69 16.28 6.90
C VAL A 179 12.88 16.93 6.19
N THR A 180 13.30 16.37 5.06
CA THR A 180 14.50 16.82 4.34
C THR A 180 14.19 17.79 3.23
N LYS A 181 12.97 17.74 2.66
CA LYS A 181 12.51 18.65 1.62
C LYS A 181 10.99 18.67 1.53
N ILE A 182 10.42 19.81 1.17
CA ILE A 182 9.05 19.94 0.70
C ILE A 182 9.08 20.72 -0.61
N GLU A 183 8.39 20.24 -1.63
CA GLU A 183 8.27 20.93 -2.91
C GLU A 183 6.92 20.70 -3.56
N GLU A 184 6.50 21.65 -4.41
CA GLU A 184 5.36 21.47 -5.30
C GLU A 184 5.71 20.47 -6.41
N ALA A 185 4.79 19.57 -6.72
CA ALA A 185 4.96 18.57 -7.76
C ALA A 185 3.64 18.22 -8.45
N THR A 186 3.75 17.54 -9.60
CA THR A 186 2.60 16.97 -10.31
C THR A 186 2.80 15.47 -10.48
N ARG A 187 1.90 14.66 -9.91
CA ARG A 187 1.88 13.20 -10.08
C ARG A 187 0.59 12.76 -10.74
N ASN A 188 0.69 12.01 -11.83
CA ASN A 188 -0.48 11.48 -12.57
C ASN A 188 -1.52 12.56 -12.94
N GLY A 189 -1.05 13.77 -13.29
CA GLY A 189 -1.91 14.91 -13.62
C GLY A 189 -2.54 15.63 -12.43
N LYS A 190 -2.21 15.24 -11.19
CA LYS A 190 -2.65 15.90 -9.96
C LYS A 190 -1.51 16.76 -9.40
N HIS A 191 -1.82 18.02 -9.12
CA HIS A 191 -0.90 18.95 -8.47
C HIS A 191 -0.94 18.75 -6.95
N GLY A 192 0.21 18.88 -6.29
CA GLY A 192 0.31 18.61 -4.86
C GLY A 192 1.70 18.91 -4.30
N LEU A 193 1.91 18.43 -3.08
CA LEU A 193 3.18 18.57 -2.37
C LEU A 193 3.90 17.22 -2.29
N GLU A 194 5.19 17.19 -2.61
CA GLU A 194 6.09 16.10 -2.28
C GLU A 194 6.84 16.41 -0.98
N ILE A 195 6.66 15.56 0.02
CA ILE A 195 7.32 15.66 1.32
C ILE A 195 8.36 14.55 1.40
N ARG A 196 9.64 14.92 1.39
CA ARG A 196 10.76 13.98 1.61
C ARG A 196 11.04 13.86 3.09
N THR A 197 11.05 12.63 3.57
CA THR A 197 11.32 12.26 4.96
C THR A 197 12.40 11.19 5.02
N ALA A 198 13.26 11.25 6.02
CA ALA A 198 14.38 10.33 6.21
C ALA A 198 14.32 9.66 7.58
N ASN A 199 14.56 8.36 7.62
CA ASN A 199 14.73 7.61 8.86
C ASN A 199 16.23 7.49 9.21
N ARG A 200 16.66 8.24 10.23
CA ARG A 200 18.01 8.22 10.81
C ARG A 200 18.09 7.37 12.08
N GLY A 201 17.01 6.68 12.39
CA GLY A 201 16.85 5.75 13.50
C GLY A 201 17.41 4.36 13.21
N ASN A 202 17.17 3.44 14.14
CA ASN A 202 17.62 2.04 14.05
C ASN A 202 16.46 1.01 13.98
N VAL A 203 15.22 1.50 13.89
CA VAL A 203 14.00 0.72 13.66
C VAL A 203 13.18 1.42 12.59
N HIS A 204 12.23 0.72 11.95
CA HIS A 204 11.33 1.36 11.01
C HIS A 204 10.50 2.44 11.71
N LEU A 205 10.15 3.48 10.95
CA LEU A 205 9.19 4.50 11.37
C LEU A 205 7.85 4.19 10.74
N GLN A 206 6.77 4.35 11.51
CA GLN A 206 5.40 4.26 11.03
C GLN A 206 4.71 5.61 11.29
N SER A 207 4.09 6.16 10.25
CA SER A 207 3.39 7.45 10.30
C SER A 207 1.96 7.27 9.81
N ASP A 208 1.00 7.35 10.74
CA ASP A 208 -0.43 7.17 10.47
C ASP A 208 -1.27 8.45 10.65
N ALA A 209 -0.72 9.44 11.37
CA ALA A 209 -1.45 10.65 11.80
C ALA A 209 -0.79 11.97 11.33
N SER A 210 0.05 11.88 10.30
CA SER A 210 0.74 13.04 9.71
C SER A 210 -0.21 13.94 8.92
N LYS A 211 0.10 15.24 8.86
CA LYS A 211 -0.76 16.25 8.23
C LYS A 211 0.03 17.41 7.63
N VAL A 212 -0.60 18.12 6.69
CA VAL A 212 -0.13 19.42 6.19
C VAL A 212 -1.12 20.49 6.60
N ALA A 213 -0.69 21.44 7.43
CA ALA A 213 -1.49 22.59 7.83
C ALA A 213 -1.16 23.79 6.93
N PHE A 214 -2.17 24.39 6.32
CA PHE A 214 -2.00 25.58 5.48
C PHE A 214 -2.34 26.81 6.31
N ARG A 215 -1.39 27.73 6.44
CA ARG A 215 -1.54 28.98 7.20
C ARG A 215 -1.56 30.18 6.28
N ASN A 216 -2.44 31.14 6.58
CA ASN A 216 -2.50 32.42 5.87
C ASN A 216 -1.40 33.38 6.37
N SER A 217 -1.34 34.59 5.81
CA SER A 217 -0.41 35.66 6.22
C SER A 217 -0.52 36.07 7.68
N ASP A 218 -1.67 35.85 8.31
CA ASP A 218 -1.91 36.16 9.73
C ASP A 218 -1.46 35.00 10.66
N GLY A 219 -0.92 33.91 10.09
CA GLY A 219 -0.50 32.70 10.80
C GLY A 219 -1.65 31.77 11.18
N ALA A 220 -2.90 32.09 10.81
CA ALA A 220 -4.07 31.27 11.11
C ALA A 220 -4.12 30.05 10.19
N THR A 221 -4.34 28.86 10.76
CA THR A 221 -4.53 27.63 9.97
C THR A 221 -5.91 27.65 9.31
N VAL A 222 -5.93 27.69 7.98
CA VAL A 222 -7.17 27.77 7.18
C VAL A 222 -7.63 26.41 6.68
N GLU A 223 -6.70 25.48 6.42
CA GLU A 223 -6.99 24.15 5.90
C GLU A 223 -5.99 23.14 6.48
N THR A 224 -6.39 21.87 6.55
CA THR A 224 -5.48 20.77 6.94
C THR A 224 -5.76 19.56 6.08
N LEU A 225 -4.70 19.07 5.41
CA LEU A 225 -4.76 17.86 4.61
C LEU A 225 -4.09 16.72 5.36
N THR A 226 -4.67 15.53 5.28
CA THR A 226 -4.05 14.31 5.82
C THR A 226 -2.93 13.85 4.90
N VAL A 227 -1.79 13.50 5.48
CA VAL A 227 -0.70 12.82 4.76
C VAL A 227 -1.04 11.33 4.71
N PRO A 228 -1.06 10.67 3.54
CA PRO A 228 -1.32 9.24 3.45
C PRO A 228 -0.36 8.44 4.35
N PRO A 229 -0.81 7.38 5.03
CA PRO A 229 0.06 6.59 5.90
C PRO A 229 1.28 6.03 5.19
N PHE A 230 2.43 5.99 5.86
CA PHE A 230 3.66 5.46 5.29
C PHE A 230 4.59 4.88 6.35
N SER A 231 5.52 4.05 5.90
CA SER A 231 6.65 3.56 6.69
C SER A 231 7.97 3.85 6.01
N ILE A 232 9.03 3.98 6.82
CA ILE A 232 10.40 4.17 6.35
C ILE A 232 11.34 3.21 7.09
N LEU A 233 12.03 2.35 6.35
CA LEU A 233 13.08 1.47 6.91
C LEU A 233 14.29 2.26 7.44
N PRO A 234 15.07 1.72 8.38
CA PRO A 234 16.30 2.35 8.87
C PRO A 234 17.24 2.77 7.73
N GLY A 235 17.74 4.01 7.79
CA GLY A 235 18.67 4.55 6.80
C GLY A 235 18.07 4.84 5.42
N ARG A 236 16.74 4.79 5.27
CA ARG A 236 16.04 5.07 4.01
C ARG A 236 15.30 6.39 4.02
N GLU A 237 14.92 6.83 2.83
CA GLU A 237 14.08 7.99 2.61
C GLU A 237 12.74 7.61 1.98
N ARG A 238 11.80 8.54 2.12
CA ARG A 238 10.41 8.41 1.70
C ARG A 238 9.92 9.72 1.11
N VAL A 239 9.37 9.67 -0.09
CA VAL A 239 8.63 10.76 -0.72
C VAL A 239 7.15 10.45 -0.59
N VAL A 240 6.42 11.31 0.12
CA VAL A 240 4.96 11.21 0.23
C VAL A 240 4.33 12.35 -0.55
N PHE A 241 3.39 12.00 -1.44
CA PHE A 241 2.65 12.98 -2.21
C PHE A 241 1.30 13.28 -1.55
N VAL A 242 1.02 14.56 -1.33
CA VAL A 242 -0.26 15.06 -0.84
C VAL A 242 -0.90 15.87 -1.95
N GLU A 243 -1.96 15.33 -2.55
CA GLU A 243 -2.73 16.04 -3.57
C GLU A 243 -3.36 17.30 -2.98
N LEU A 244 -3.17 18.43 -3.66
CA LEU A 244 -3.88 19.65 -3.32
C LEU A 244 -5.33 19.56 -3.84
N PRO A 245 -6.32 19.97 -3.03
CA PRO A 245 -7.72 19.92 -3.45
C PRO A 245 -7.94 20.79 -4.68
N GLU A 246 -8.96 20.48 -5.48
CA GLU A 246 -9.39 21.35 -6.59
C GLU A 246 -10.01 22.66 -6.05
N PRO A 247 -9.88 23.79 -6.77
CA PRO A 247 -10.50 25.05 -6.37
C PRO A 247 -11.98 24.92 -6.01
N GLY A 248 -12.37 25.46 -4.85
CA GLY A 248 -13.74 25.38 -4.34
C GLY A 248 -14.10 24.05 -3.65
N LYS A 249 -13.15 23.10 -3.52
CA LYS A 249 -13.30 21.88 -2.71
C LYS A 249 -12.65 21.97 -1.33
N SER A 250 -12.06 23.10 -0.99
CA SER A 250 -11.40 23.37 0.29
C SER A 250 -11.55 24.84 0.70
N LYS A 251 -10.99 25.21 1.85
CA LYS A 251 -10.88 26.59 2.31
C LYS A 251 -9.69 27.34 1.71
N LEU A 252 -8.89 26.69 0.86
CA LEU A 252 -7.82 27.35 0.12
C LEU A 252 -8.43 28.16 -1.03
N GLU A 253 -8.05 29.43 -1.11
CA GLU A 253 -8.54 30.37 -2.12
C GLU A 253 -7.48 30.55 -3.23
N PRO A 254 -7.84 30.39 -4.51
CA PRO A 254 -6.90 30.56 -5.61
C PRO A 254 -6.26 31.95 -5.66
N GLY A 255 -4.98 32.00 -5.99
CA GLY A 255 -4.15 33.20 -6.05
C GLY A 255 -3.65 33.71 -4.70
N LYS A 256 -4.01 33.07 -3.58
CA LYS A 256 -3.52 33.46 -2.24
C LYS A 256 -2.26 32.71 -1.86
N GLN A 257 -1.40 33.39 -1.11
CA GLN A 257 -0.18 32.81 -0.54
C GLN A 257 -0.48 32.08 0.77
N TYR A 258 0.14 30.92 0.94
CA TYR A 258 0.03 30.10 2.13
C TYR A 258 1.40 29.55 2.53
N ASN A 259 1.62 29.43 3.84
CA ASN A 259 2.69 28.60 4.40
C ASN A 259 2.11 27.19 4.66
N ALA A 260 2.58 26.21 3.91
CA ALA A 260 2.27 24.80 4.13
C ALA A 260 3.27 24.20 5.12
N LEU A 261 2.79 23.89 6.33
CA LEU A 261 3.54 23.24 7.38
C LEU A 261 3.22 21.74 7.37
N ALA A 262 4.12 20.92 6.84
CA ALA A 262 4.02 19.47 6.95
C ALA A 262 4.50 19.05 8.33
N VAL A 263 3.61 18.44 9.13
CA VAL A 263 3.88 17.91 10.46
C VAL A 263 3.82 16.39 10.38
N ILE A 264 4.98 15.77 10.58
CA ILE A 264 5.15 14.32 10.51
C ILE A 264 5.16 13.74 11.91
N ASP A 265 4.12 12.96 12.19
CA ASP A 265 4.04 12.07 13.35
C ASP A 265 4.62 10.71 12.94
N TYR A 266 5.79 10.38 13.48
CA TYR A 266 6.52 9.16 13.20
C TYR A 266 6.56 8.20 14.40
N GLY A 267 5.72 8.44 15.41
CA GLY A 267 5.68 7.65 16.66
C GLY A 267 6.78 7.97 17.68
N GLY A 268 7.60 9.00 17.43
CA GLY A 268 8.58 9.52 18.39
C GLY A 268 7.96 10.35 19.52
N SER A 269 8.79 10.80 20.47
CA SER A 269 8.36 11.75 21.52
C SER A 269 8.03 13.14 20.98
N ASP A 270 8.63 13.49 19.86
CA ASP A 270 8.52 14.78 19.21
C ASP A 270 7.94 14.62 17.79
N LEU A 271 7.31 15.68 17.30
CA LEU A 271 6.91 15.78 15.90
C LEU A 271 8.03 16.46 15.11
N VAL A 272 8.24 16.05 13.86
CA VAL A 272 9.14 16.78 12.95
C VAL A 272 8.33 17.52 11.91
N ALA A 273 8.80 18.70 11.53
CA ALA A 273 8.12 19.53 10.56
C ALA A 273 9.06 20.11 9.52
N GLY A 274 8.51 20.38 8.35
CA GLY A 274 9.10 21.24 7.34
C GLY A 274 8.04 22.19 6.81
N GLU A 275 8.47 23.27 6.17
CA GLU A 275 7.56 24.26 5.61
C GLU A 275 7.90 24.62 4.16
N LEU A 276 6.86 25.05 3.43
CA LEU A 276 6.96 25.59 2.07
C LEU A 276 5.98 26.76 1.94
N GLU A 277 6.46 27.88 1.42
CA GLU A 277 5.57 28.94 0.94
C GLU A 277 5.13 28.62 -0.48
N LEU A 278 3.82 28.68 -0.75
CA LEU A 278 3.25 28.49 -2.08
C LEU A 278 2.10 29.46 -2.35
N THR A 279 1.76 29.61 -3.62
CA THR A 279 0.53 30.26 -4.07
C THR A 279 -0.41 29.18 -4.58
N TYR A 280 -1.58 29.04 -3.97
CA TYR A 280 -2.59 28.03 -4.36
C TYR A 280 -3.42 28.48 -5.57
#